data_AF-A0A672GDX3-F1
#
_entry.id   AF-A0A672GDX3-F1
#
_cell.length_a   1.000
_cell.length_b   1.000
_cell.length_c   1.000
_cell.angle_alpha   90.00
_cell.angle_beta   90.00
_cell.angle_gamma   90.00
#
_symmetry.space_group_name_H-M   'P 1'
#
loop_
_entity.id
_entity.type
_entity.pdbx_description
1 polymer ?
#
loop_
_entity_poly.entity_id
_entity_poly.type
_entity_poly.pdbx_seq_one_letter_code
_entity_poly.pdbx_strand_id
1 'polypeptide(L)'
;PDDPGFSLSLSLSLSLSLSLSLSLSLSLSLSLSQSQSVPRMKSGFKVGLKLEGIDPSHPSMFCVLTVAEVIGCRLRLHIDGYAECYDFWVNADSAEIRPAGWCREHHHKLHPPKGYSETDFDWTSYLQSTGSQAAPPSMFTCRPATCAFTVGMKLEAVDRKNPGLVCVATVADVMDDQILVHFDNWEDTYDYWCDSSSPYIHPVGWCEEQGRPLTAPQGHPNPEGFVWEEYLRETGCGAAPPSAFTLRAPHGFQVNHRLEAVDRRNPMLIRVATVADIEDHRLKVHYDGWSTAFDFWCDADLCDLHPVGWCQRTGHPLEPPPGSSPLSSLSQGVCPTTGCRGVGHIKGAKYTGHHSAFGCPYSDINLRKDLVLPDRLEGERSATLVSVTMDHHGNQSHSHSHRVVFQNDIFPSTGSTPRPSQPATNLQVKQEEAEHHPLTALISGTLQVPVVGWGLEPAASQNRSFSNFQLAEGQFPLKTDPGIKVLRL
;
A
#
# COMPACT_ATOMS: atom_id res chain seq x y z
N PRO A 1 45.14 -12.01 -33.07
CA PRO A 1 44.70 -10.63 -32.79
C PRO A 1 43.71 -10.07 -33.82
N ASP A 2 43.71 -10.59 -35.05
CA ASP A 2 42.77 -10.14 -36.10
C ASP A 2 41.90 -11.30 -36.59
N ASP A 3 40.95 -11.74 -35.76
CA ASP A 3 39.89 -12.64 -36.22
C ASP A 3 38.58 -11.84 -36.37
N PRO A 4 38.19 -11.45 -37.60
CA PRO A 4 37.00 -10.64 -37.84
C PRO A 4 35.70 -11.34 -37.41
N GLY A 5 35.69 -12.67 -37.28
CA GLY A 5 34.55 -13.43 -36.78
C GLY A 5 34.25 -13.18 -35.29
N PHE A 6 35.28 -12.96 -34.48
CA PHE A 6 35.12 -12.70 -33.04
C PHE A 6 34.51 -11.31 -32.78
N SER A 7 34.96 -10.29 -33.52
CA SER A 7 34.42 -8.93 -33.44
C SER A 7 32.95 -8.85 -33.86
N LEU A 8 32.57 -9.58 -34.92
CA LEU A 8 31.19 -9.64 -35.38
C LEU A 8 30.27 -10.34 -34.36
N SER A 9 30.71 -11.46 -33.77
CA SER A 9 29.93 -12.17 -32.75
C SER A 9 29.69 -11.33 -31.47
N LEU A 10 30.71 -10.59 -31.01
CA LEU A 10 30.60 -9.66 -29.89
C LEU A 10 29.67 -8.49 -30.24
N SER A 11 29.82 -7.90 -31.42
CA SER A 11 28.96 -6.79 -31.86
C SER A 11 27.48 -7.21 -32.01
N LEU A 12 27.23 -8.40 -32.54
CA LEU A 12 25.89 -8.98 -32.65
C LEU A 12 25.31 -9.28 -31.26
N SER A 13 26.08 -9.91 -30.38
CA SER A 13 25.63 -10.21 -29.01
C SER A 13 25.32 -8.95 -28.19
N LEU A 14 26.13 -7.89 -28.35
CA LEU A 14 25.89 -6.58 -27.75
C LEU A 14 24.67 -5.89 -28.39
N SER A 15 24.50 -5.96 -29.70
CA SER A 15 23.34 -5.37 -30.37
C SER A 15 22.03 -6.07 -30.02
N LEU A 16 22.06 -7.40 -29.90
CA LEU A 16 20.94 -8.23 -29.45
C LEU A 16 20.62 -7.91 -27.99
N SER A 17 21.60 -7.87 -27.10
CA SER A 17 21.38 -7.54 -25.68
C SER A 17 20.87 -6.11 -25.47
N LEU A 18 21.41 -5.14 -26.22
CA LEU A 18 20.89 -3.77 -26.27
C LEU A 18 19.45 -3.76 -26.79
N SER A 19 19.16 -4.45 -27.90
CA SER A 19 17.79 -4.49 -28.47
C SER A 19 16.77 -5.15 -27.54
N LEU A 20 17.15 -6.23 -26.85
CA LEU A 20 16.34 -6.91 -25.84
C LEU A 20 16.13 -6.04 -24.61
N SER A 21 17.18 -5.36 -24.13
CA SER A 21 17.08 -4.41 -23.01
C SER A 21 16.19 -3.21 -23.35
N LEU A 22 16.30 -2.69 -24.58
CA LEU A 22 15.45 -1.63 -25.10
C LEU A 22 14.00 -2.10 -25.23
N SER A 23 13.75 -3.29 -25.80
CA SER A 23 12.39 -3.82 -25.92
C SER A 23 11.73 -4.10 -24.57
N LEU A 24 12.48 -4.61 -23.58
CA LEU A 24 12.00 -4.81 -22.21
C LEU A 24 11.76 -3.49 -21.48
N SER A 25 12.60 -2.48 -21.70
CA SER A 25 12.39 -1.14 -21.14
C SER A 25 11.17 -0.42 -21.74
N LEU A 26 10.91 -0.64 -23.04
CA LEU A 26 9.76 -0.10 -23.77
C LEU A 26 8.47 -0.81 -23.35
N SER A 27 8.46 -2.14 -23.21
CA SER A 27 7.29 -2.89 -22.74
C SER A 27 6.88 -2.50 -21.31
N LEU A 28 7.86 -2.30 -20.43
CA LEU A 28 7.61 -1.82 -19.07
C LEU A 28 7.06 -0.39 -19.07
N SER A 29 7.66 0.51 -19.86
CA SER A 29 7.20 1.91 -19.94
C SER A 29 5.77 2.03 -20.47
N LEU A 30 5.31 1.07 -21.29
CA LEU A 30 3.93 0.97 -21.76
C LEU A 30 2.97 0.34 -20.74
N SER A 31 3.50 -0.37 -19.75
CA SER A 31 2.69 -1.02 -18.70
C SER A 31 2.39 -0.09 -17.52
N LEU A 32 3.12 1.02 -17.41
CA LEU A 32 3.01 2.00 -16.32
C LEU A 32 2.01 3.10 -16.67
N SER A 33 1.28 3.54 -15.66
CA SER A 33 0.34 4.66 -15.77
C SER A 33 1.07 6.02 -15.80
N GLN A 34 0.33 7.09 -16.10
CA GLN A 34 0.90 8.43 -16.15
C GLN A 34 1.49 8.88 -14.80
N SER A 35 0.86 8.53 -13.67
CA SER A 35 1.32 8.89 -12.32
C SER A 35 2.59 8.15 -11.89
N GLN A 36 2.93 7.03 -12.54
CA GLN A 36 4.15 6.27 -12.29
C GLN A 36 5.32 6.72 -13.16
N SER A 37 5.02 7.45 -14.25
CA SER A 37 6.00 7.93 -15.21
C SER A 37 6.88 9.04 -14.61
N VAL A 38 8.01 9.34 -15.26
CA VAL A 38 8.85 10.46 -14.82
C VAL A 38 8.11 11.77 -15.05
N PRO A 39 7.93 12.61 -14.02
CA PRO A 39 7.26 13.89 -14.15
C PRO A 39 7.86 14.75 -15.26
N ARG A 40 7.01 15.37 -16.07
CA ARG A 40 7.44 16.26 -17.16
C ARG A 40 8.07 17.55 -16.64
N MET A 41 7.61 18.01 -15.49
CA MET A 41 8.05 19.25 -14.85
C MET A 41 8.84 18.93 -13.59
N LYS A 42 9.87 19.75 -13.31
CA LYS A 42 10.58 19.66 -12.04
C LYS A 42 9.66 20.17 -10.93
N SER A 43 9.65 19.44 -9.81
CA SER A 43 8.94 19.85 -8.60
C SER A 43 9.45 21.22 -8.12
N GLY A 44 8.52 22.14 -7.85
CA GLY A 44 8.81 23.46 -7.28
C GLY A 44 8.74 23.50 -5.76
N PHE A 45 8.33 22.41 -5.12
CA PHE A 45 8.13 22.34 -3.68
C PHE A 45 9.45 22.52 -2.92
N LYS A 46 9.37 23.18 -1.76
CA LYS A 46 10.49 23.48 -0.88
C LYS A 46 10.09 23.18 0.56
N VAL A 47 11.09 22.81 1.36
CA VAL A 47 10.92 22.62 2.81
C VAL A 47 10.31 23.87 3.43
N GLY A 48 9.32 23.68 4.30
CA GLY A 48 8.59 24.74 5.00
C GLY A 48 7.36 25.28 4.26
N LEU A 49 7.12 24.88 3.00
CA LEU A 49 5.86 25.21 2.33
C LEU A 49 4.70 24.45 2.96
N LYS A 50 3.55 25.11 3.10
CA LYS A 50 2.32 24.54 3.66
C LYS A 50 1.28 24.26 2.59
N LEU A 51 0.52 23.20 2.76
CA LEU A 51 -0.50 22.72 1.82
C LEU A 51 -1.60 21.93 2.55
N GLU A 52 -2.64 21.54 1.82
CA GLU A 52 -3.68 20.63 2.28
C GLU A 52 -3.43 19.23 1.70
N GLY A 53 -3.80 18.17 2.38
CA GLY A 53 -3.73 16.83 1.81
C GLY A 53 -4.37 15.77 2.68
N ILE A 54 -4.61 14.61 2.09
CA ILE A 54 -5.26 13.47 2.76
C ILE A 54 -4.30 12.82 3.75
N ASP A 55 -4.80 12.44 4.93
CA ASP A 55 -4.08 11.56 5.85
C ASP A 55 -4.12 10.11 5.32
N PRO A 56 -2.99 9.47 4.99
CA PRO A 56 -2.98 8.09 4.49
C PRO A 56 -3.54 7.05 5.47
N SER A 57 -3.60 7.37 6.77
CA SER A 57 -4.19 6.50 7.79
C SER A 57 -5.69 6.76 7.98
N HIS A 58 -6.18 7.93 7.54
CA HIS A 58 -7.58 8.34 7.61
C HIS A 58 -7.98 8.99 6.28
N PRO A 59 -8.28 8.18 5.24
CA PRO A 59 -8.50 8.71 3.89
C PRO A 59 -9.66 9.70 3.76
N SER A 60 -10.60 9.73 4.70
CA SER A 60 -11.69 10.71 4.78
C SER A 60 -11.24 12.10 5.29
N MET A 61 -10.01 12.25 5.78
CA MET A 61 -9.54 13.46 6.45
C MET A 61 -8.52 14.26 5.62
N PHE A 62 -8.92 15.47 5.22
CA PHE A 62 -7.97 16.48 4.74
C PHE A 62 -7.32 17.20 5.92
N CYS A 63 -5.99 17.28 5.93
CA CYS A 63 -5.20 17.89 6.99
C CYS A 63 -4.35 19.05 6.47
N VAL A 64 -3.95 19.95 7.38
CA VAL A 64 -2.91 20.94 7.14
C VAL A 64 -1.53 20.28 7.23
N LEU A 65 -0.76 20.38 6.14
CA LEU A 65 0.52 19.71 6.00
C LEU A 65 1.65 20.72 5.75
N THR A 66 2.86 20.37 6.22
CA THR A 66 4.10 21.07 5.90
C THR A 66 5.06 20.16 5.14
N VAL A 67 5.70 20.66 4.08
CA VAL A 67 6.80 19.96 3.42
C VAL A 67 7.99 19.92 4.36
N ALA A 68 8.28 18.74 4.93
CA ALA A 68 9.39 18.54 5.85
C ALA A 68 10.70 18.20 5.12
N GLU A 69 10.62 17.53 3.98
CA GLU A 69 11.78 17.13 3.17
C GLU A 69 11.42 16.99 1.70
N VAL A 70 12.41 17.21 0.83
CA VAL A 70 12.28 17.03 -0.63
C VAL A 70 13.47 16.21 -1.12
N ILE A 71 13.20 15.06 -1.72
CA ILE A 71 14.21 14.20 -2.36
C ILE A 71 13.76 13.91 -3.79
N GLY A 72 14.51 14.41 -4.77
CA GLY A 72 14.11 14.34 -6.18
C GLY A 72 12.76 15.01 -6.40
N CYS A 73 11.74 14.23 -6.80
CA CYS A 73 10.35 14.69 -6.90
C CYS A 73 9.43 14.10 -5.84
N ARG A 74 9.97 13.55 -4.75
CA ARG A 74 9.20 13.05 -3.59
C ARG A 74 9.26 14.04 -2.45
N LEU A 75 8.14 14.16 -1.75
CA LEU A 75 7.91 15.09 -0.65
C LEU A 75 7.64 14.26 0.60
N ARG A 76 8.37 14.54 1.68
CA ARG A 76 7.95 14.12 3.02
C ARG A 76 7.05 15.19 3.60
N LEU A 77 5.83 14.82 3.95
CA LEU A 77 4.82 15.70 4.47
C LEU A 77 4.63 15.44 5.97
N HIS A 78 4.59 16.53 6.73
CA HIS A 78 4.34 16.56 8.16
C HIS A 78 2.92 17.02 8.43
N ILE A 79 2.19 16.33 9.31
CA ILE A 79 0.86 16.75 9.75
C ILE A 79 1.01 17.77 10.89
N ASP A 80 0.64 19.02 10.64
CA ASP A 80 0.93 20.13 11.55
C ASP A 80 0.33 19.92 12.95
N GLY A 81 1.19 20.05 13.97
CA GLY A 81 0.81 19.88 15.38
C GLY A 81 0.86 18.44 15.89
N TYR A 82 1.23 17.47 15.06
CA TYR A 82 1.43 16.07 15.45
C TYR A 82 2.92 15.71 15.50
N ALA A 83 3.25 14.49 15.95
CA ALA A 83 4.62 14.02 16.03
C ALA A 83 5.14 13.58 14.65
N GLU A 84 6.44 13.78 14.38
CA GLU A 84 7.12 13.41 13.12
C GLU A 84 7.06 11.91 12.77
N CYS A 85 6.65 11.05 13.70
CA CYS A 85 6.44 9.64 13.37
C CYS A 85 5.31 9.44 12.35
N TYR A 86 4.35 10.38 12.28
CA TYR A 86 3.22 10.35 11.35
C TYR A 86 3.54 10.99 9.99
N ASP A 87 4.78 11.43 9.78
CA ASP A 87 5.18 11.94 8.47
C ASP A 87 5.12 10.83 7.42
N PHE A 88 4.67 11.20 6.22
CA PHE A 88 4.52 10.27 5.10
C PHE A 88 5.10 10.85 3.82
N TRP A 89 5.36 9.99 2.84
CA TRP A 89 5.95 10.36 1.56
C TRP A 89 4.92 10.33 0.44
N VAL A 90 4.97 11.31 -0.44
CA VAL A 90 4.18 11.34 -1.68
C VAL A 90 5.04 11.84 -2.84
N ASN A 91 4.64 11.54 -4.08
CA ASN A 91 5.19 12.22 -5.25
C ASN A 91 4.64 13.65 -5.34
N ALA A 92 5.42 14.57 -5.91
CA ALA A 92 5.05 15.98 -6.04
C ALA A 92 3.83 16.22 -6.94
N ASP A 93 3.48 15.27 -7.80
CA ASP A 93 2.30 15.27 -8.66
C ASP A 93 1.14 14.44 -8.10
N SER A 94 1.20 14.05 -6.82
CA SER A 94 0.16 13.28 -6.15
C SER A 94 -1.21 13.96 -6.26
N ALA A 95 -2.23 13.15 -6.56
CA ALA A 95 -3.62 13.56 -6.57
C ALA A 95 -4.21 13.71 -5.16
N GLU A 96 -3.44 13.49 -4.10
CA GLU A 96 -3.90 13.55 -2.70
C GLU A 96 -3.47 14.84 -1.97
N ILE A 97 -2.72 15.73 -2.65
CA ILE A 97 -2.29 17.02 -2.12
C ILE A 97 -2.94 18.19 -2.85
N ARG A 98 -3.26 19.26 -2.13
CA ARG A 98 -4.01 20.42 -2.62
C ARG A 98 -3.42 21.74 -2.10
N PRO A 99 -3.57 22.84 -2.85
CA PRO A 99 -3.12 24.15 -2.37
C PRO A 99 -3.93 24.61 -1.15
N ALA A 100 -3.33 25.47 -0.34
CA ALA A 100 -4.01 26.08 0.81
C ALA A 100 -5.29 26.81 0.37
N GLY A 101 -6.41 26.49 1.02
CA GLY A 101 -7.74 27.05 0.76
C GLY A 101 -8.63 26.20 -0.14
N TRP A 102 -8.11 25.10 -0.71
CA TRP A 102 -8.82 24.25 -1.65
C TRP A 102 -10.06 23.58 -1.03
N CYS A 103 -9.93 23.02 0.18
CA CYS A 103 -11.04 22.37 0.88
C CYS A 103 -12.22 23.33 1.06
N ARG A 104 -11.94 24.59 1.44
CA ARG A 104 -12.98 25.62 1.60
C ARG A 104 -13.67 25.97 0.27
N GLU A 105 -12.91 26.03 -0.82
CA GLU A 105 -13.44 26.32 -2.17
C GLU A 105 -14.31 25.18 -2.71
N HIS A 106 -13.94 23.93 -2.40
CA HIS A 106 -14.60 22.72 -2.92
C HIS A 106 -15.55 22.07 -1.90
N HIS A 107 -15.83 22.75 -0.79
CA HIS A 107 -16.73 22.29 0.27
C HIS A 107 -16.31 20.99 0.98
N HIS A 108 -15.01 20.67 1.00
CA HIS A 108 -14.47 19.59 1.83
C HIS A 108 -14.15 20.08 3.24
N LYS A 109 -14.17 19.16 4.21
CA LYS A 109 -13.81 19.43 5.60
C LYS A 109 -12.29 19.42 5.77
N LEU A 110 -11.72 20.57 6.13
CA LEU A 110 -10.32 20.66 6.53
C LEU A 110 -10.18 20.45 8.04
N HIS A 111 -9.35 19.48 8.44
CA HIS A 111 -8.95 19.29 9.82
C HIS A 111 -7.78 20.20 10.17
N PRO A 112 -7.97 21.14 11.11
CA PRO A 112 -6.94 22.11 11.45
C PRO A 112 -5.79 21.45 12.24
N PRO A 113 -4.65 22.13 12.37
CA PRO A 113 -3.54 21.67 13.20
C PRO A 113 -3.96 21.44 14.65
N LYS A 114 -3.26 20.53 15.35
CA LYS A 114 -3.55 20.24 16.77
C LYS A 114 -3.56 21.52 17.61
N GLY A 115 -4.66 21.75 18.34
CA GLY A 115 -4.85 22.91 19.21
C GLY A 115 -5.59 24.09 18.57
N TYR A 116 -5.91 24.02 17.27
CA TYR A 116 -6.81 24.96 16.59
C TYR A 116 -8.22 24.37 16.51
N SER A 117 -9.23 25.24 16.62
CA SER A 117 -10.62 24.84 16.38
C SER A 117 -10.94 24.90 14.88
N GLU A 118 -11.91 24.10 14.43
CA GLU A 118 -12.35 24.09 13.03
C GLU A 118 -12.93 25.45 12.60
N THR A 119 -13.59 26.16 13.51
CA THR A 119 -14.22 27.46 13.21
C THR A 119 -13.24 28.63 13.17
N ASP A 120 -12.12 28.51 13.89
CA ASP A 120 -11.17 29.61 14.06
C ASP A 120 -9.96 29.50 13.12
N PHE A 121 -9.80 28.38 12.42
CA PHE A 121 -8.69 28.20 11.50
C PHE A 121 -8.87 29.04 10.22
N ASP A 122 -7.95 29.98 10.02
CA ASP A 122 -7.82 30.76 8.80
C ASP A 122 -6.39 30.69 8.27
N TRP A 123 -6.24 30.34 6.99
CA TRP A 123 -4.95 30.21 6.33
C TRP A 123 -4.10 31.47 6.41
N THR A 124 -4.70 32.66 6.25
CA THR A 124 -3.95 33.92 6.27
C THR A 124 -3.31 34.15 7.63
N SER A 125 -4.11 34.01 8.68
CA SER A 125 -3.69 34.16 10.08
C SER A 125 -2.69 33.08 10.48
N TYR A 126 -2.91 31.84 10.03
CA TYR A 126 -2.04 30.71 10.31
C TYR A 126 -0.65 30.87 9.67
N LEU A 127 -0.59 31.25 8.38
CA LEU A 127 0.67 31.50 7.68
C LEU A 127 1.46 32.66 8.31
N GLN A 128 0.78 33.72 8.74
CA GLN A 128 1.40 34.84 9.46
C GLN A 128 1.96 34.39 10.81
N SER A 129 1.17 33.68 11.62
CA SER A 129 1.59 33.24 12.96
C SER A 129 2.76 32.24 12.93
N THR A 130 2.86 31.43 11.87
CA THR A 130 3.93 30.45 11.67
C THR A 130 5.11 30.99 10.85
N GLY A 131 5.06 32.23 10.37
CA GLY A 131 6.08 32.81 9.49
C GLY A 131 6.34 32.00 8.22
N SER A 132 5.32 31.26 7.76
CA SER A 132 5.44 30.27 6.68
C SER A 132 4.75 30.75 5.39
N GLN A 133 4.96 30.02 4.29
CA GLN A 133 4.31 30.30 3.01
C GLN A 133 3.51 29.09 2.53
N ALA A 134 2.35 29.35 1.91
CA ALA A 134 1.62 28.30 1.22
C ALA A 134 2.32 27.91 -0.08
N ALA A 135 2.28 26.62 -0.42
CA ALA A 135 2.67 26.15 -1.73
C ALA A 135 1.76 26.78 -2.81
N PRO A 136 2.32 27.44 -3.85
CA PRO A 136 1.52 28.03 -4.92
C PRO A 136 0.67 26.99 -5.67
N PRO A 137 -0.57 27.32 -6.10
CA PRO A 137 -1.44 26.43 -6.87
C PRO A 137 -0.80 25.86 -8.14
N SER A 138 0.13 26.60 -8.77
CA SER A 138 0.85 26.17 -9.96
C SER A 138 1.79 24.98 -9.74
N MET A 139 2.05 24.58 -8.49
CA MET A 139 2.84 23.40 -8.17
C MET A 139 2.03 22.10 -8.12
N PHE A 140 0.70 22.20 -8.11
CA PHE A 140 -0.19 21.04 -7.98
C PHE A 140 -0.69 20.57 -9.34
N THR A 141 -0.81 19.25 -9.49
CA THR A 141 -1.42 18.65 -10.68
C THR A 141 -2.93 18.76 -10.57
N CYS A 142 -3.55 19.62 -11.38
CA CYS A 142 -4.99 19.70 -11.52
C CYS A 142 -5.42 18.79 -12.69
N ARG A 143 -6.30 17.82 -12.42
CA ARG A 143 -6.90 16.97 -13.46
C ARG A 143 -8.37 17.35 -13.59
N PRO A 144 -8.77 18.14 -14.62
CA PRO A 144 -10.17 18.38 -14.88
C PRO A 144 -10.77 17.07 -15.41
N ALA A 145 -11.40 16.32 -14.52
CA ALA A 145 -12.02 15.07 -14.86
C ALA A 145 -13.45 15.04 -14.29
N THR A 146 -14.37 14.50 -15.08
CA THR A 146 -15.76 14.35 -14.68
C THR A 146 -15.94 13.00 -14.02
N CYS A 147 -16.44 12.99 -12.79
CA CYS A 147 -16.84 11.76 -12.12
C CYS A 147 -18.32 11.48 -12.39
N ALA A 148 -18.64 10.25 -12.82
CA ALA A 148 -20.02 9.80 -13.02
C ALA A 148 -20.72 9.38 -11.70
N PHE A 149 -19.94 9.29 -10.61
CA PHE A 149 -20.45 9.01 -9.27
C PHE A 149 -20.79 10.31 -8.55
N THR A 150 -21.76 10.23 -7.65
CA THR A 150 -22.10 11.32 -6.73
C THR A 150 -22.12 10.82 -5.30
N VAL A 151 -21.81 11.71 -4.35
CA VAL A 151 -21.90 11.42 -2.91
C VAL A 151 -23.28 10.84 -2.56
N GLY A 152 -23.27 9.80 -1.73
CA GLY A 152 -24.46 9.07 -1.28
C GLY A 152 -24.89 7.92 -2.19
N MET A 153 -24.29 7.74 -3.38
CA MET A 153 -24.53 6.54 -4.19
C MET A 153 -23.99 5.29 -3.49
N LYS A 154 -24.73 4.19 -3.56
CA LYS A 154 -24.33 2.88 -3.00
C LYS A 154 -23.74 1.96 -4.05
N LEU A 155 -22.76 1.15 -3.64
CA LEU A 155 -22.06 0.19 -4.48
C LEU A 155 -21.61 -1.03 -3.64
N GLU A 156 -21.05 -2.02 -4.32
CA GLU A 156 -20.35 -3.15 -3.70
C GLU A 156 -18.85 -2.92 -3.81
N ALA A 157 -18.10 -3.07 -2.72
CA ALA A 157 -16.67 -2.79 -2.70
C ALA A 157 -15.87 -3.88 -1.97
N VAL A 158 -14.67 -4.17 -2.47
CA VAL A 158 -13.70 -5.06 -1.81
C VAL A 158 -13.06 -4.32 -0.63
N ASP A 159 -13.06 -4.94 0.55
CA ASP A 159 -12.26 -4.46 1.68
C ASP A 159 -10.77 -4.72 1.42
N ARG A 160 -9.98 -3.67 1.24
CA ARG A 160 -8.54 -3.81 0.93
C ARG A 160 -7.73 -4.34 2.11
N LYS A 161 -8.22 -4.20 3.35
CA LYS A 161 -7.62 -4.81 4.54
C LYS A 161 -8.00 -6.29 4.66
N ASN A 162 -9.16 -6.67 4.12
CA ASN A 162 -9.65 -8.05 4.07
C ASN A 162 -10.10 -8.44 2.64
N PRO A 163 -9.17 -8.66 1.68
CA PRO A 163 -9.49 -8.78 0.26
C PRO A 163 -10.44 -9.94 -0.12
N GLY A 164 -10.72 -10.86 0.79
CA GLY A 164 -11.71 -11.91 0.62
C GLY A 164 -13.16 -11.43 0.75
N LEU A 165 -13.39 -10.24 1.31
CA LEU A 165 -14.71 -9.66 1.56
C LEU A 165 -15.09 -8.66 0.47
N VAL A 166 -16.31 -8.79 -0.03
CA VAL A 166 -17.02 -7.72 -0.73
C VAL A 166 -18.15 -7.26 0.18
N CYS A 167 -18.30 -5.95 0.33
CA CYS A 167 -19.15 -5.34 1.33
C CYS A 167 -20.07 -4.29 0.70
N VAL A 168 -21.18 -4.03 1.38
CA VAL A 168 -22.03 -2.86 1.13
C VAL A 168 -21.25 -1.58 1.43
N ALA A 169 -21.20 -0.68 0.46
CA ALA A 169 -20.44 0.56 0.56
C ALA A 169 -21.20 1.75 -0.04
N THR A 170 -20.78 2.95 0.36
CA THR A 170 -21.32 4.24 -0.08
C THR A 170 -20.19 5.14 -0.59
N VAL A 171 -20.46 5.92 -1.63
CA VAL A 171 -19.59 7.02 -2.05
C VAL A 171 -19.71 8.14 -1.01
N ALA A 172 -18.70 8.29 -0.15
CA ALA A 172 -18.70 9.28 0.93
C ALA A 172 -18.24 10.67 0.47
N ASP A 173 -17.35 10.72 -0.52
CA ASP A 173 -16.81 11.97 -1.07
C ASP A 173 -16.39 11.79 -2.54
N VAL A 174 -16.25 12.89 -3.28
CA VAL A 174 -15.80 12.93 -4.68
C VAL A 174 -14.78 14.05 -4.85
N MET A 175 -13.60 13.69 -5.36
CA MET A 175 -12.49 14.60 -5.60
C MET A 175 -11.96 14.36 -7.03
N ASP A 176 -12.21 15.31 -7.93
CA ASP A 176 -11.90 15.18 -9.36
C ASP A 176 -12.55 13.92 -9.98
N ASP A 177 -11.76 12.95 -10.47
CA ASP A 177 -12.21 11.63 -10.97
C ASP A 177 -12.19 10.52 -9.91
N GLN A 178 -11.83 10.85 -8.68
CA GLN A 178 -11.74 9.89 -7.58
C GLN A 178 -12.98 9.95 -6.69
N ILE A 179 -13.36 8.78 -6.18
CA ILE A 179 -14.40 8.59 -5.18
C ILE A 179 -13.79 8.05 -3.90
N LEU A 180 -14.29 8.54 -2.77
CA LEU A 180 -14.02 7.94 -1.47
C LEU A 180 -15.06 6.84 -1.22
N VAL A 181 -14.60 5.60 -1.17
CA VAL A 181 -15.42 4.44 -0.83
C VAL A 181 -15.45 4.30 0.68
N HIS A 182 -16.65 4.33 1.26
CA HIS A 182 -16.89 4.12 2.69
C HIS A 182 -17.72 2.86 2.91
N PHE A 183 -17.37 2.07 3.91
CA PHE A 183 -18.09 0.84 4.24
C PHE A 183 -19.21 1.12 5.25
N ASP A 184 -20.45 0.82 4.87
CA ASP A 184 -21.61 1.24 5.65
C ASP A 184 -21.58 0.68 7.09
N ASN A 185 -21.70 1.58 8.05
CA ASN A 185 -21.63 1.33 9.50
C ASN A 185 -20.26 0.85 10.02
N TRP A 186 -19.19 0.97 9.24
CA TRP A 186 -17.82 0.75 9.69
C TRP A 186 -17.10 2.06 9.94
N GLU A 187 -15.95 1.99 10.61
CA GLU A 187 -15.08 3.14 10.84
C GLU A 187 -14.39 3.60 9.55
N ASP A 188 -14.19 4.90 9.39
CA ASP A 188 -13.57 5.53 8.21
C ASP A 188 -12.12 5.05 7.94
N THR A 189 -11.48 4.35 8.88
CA THR A 189 -10.13 3.81 8.67
C THR A 189 -10.08 2.74 7.58
N TYR A 190 -11.22 2.16 7.19
CA TYR A 190 -11.33 1.21 6.08
C TYR A 190 -11.55 1.89 4.73
N ASP A 191 -11.86 3.19 4.74
CA ASP A 191 -12.15 3.94 3.53
C ASP A 191 -10.94 3.97 2.60
N TYR A 192 -11.18 4.12 1.31
CA TYR A 192 -10.11 4.34 0.35
C TYR A 192 -10.59 5.14 -0.86
N TRP A 193 -9.66 5.92 -1.41
CA TRP A 193 -9.86 6.62 -2.68
C TRP A 193 -9.60 5.68 -3.85
N CYS A 194 -10.49 5.73 -4.85
CA CYS A 194 -10.27 5.04 -6.12
C CYS A 194 -10.97 5.77 -7.28
N ASP A 195 -10.61 5.44 -8.52
CA ASP A 195 -11.31 5.94 -9.71
C ASP A 195 -12.35 4.94 -10.22
N SER A 196 -13.17 5.38 -11.17
CA SER A 196 -14.21 4.56 -11.81
C SER A 196 -13.73 3.25 -12.45
N SER A 197 -12.43 3.12 -12.74
CA SER A 197 -11.84 1.95 -13.38
C SER A 197 -11.25 0.95 -12.38
N SER A 198 -11.35 1.22 -11.08
CA SER A 198 -10.86 0.37 -10.01
C SER A 198 -11.46 -1.05 -10.08
N PRO A 199 -10.65 -2.11 -9.94
CA PRO A 199 -11.13 -3.48 -9.93
C PRO A 199 -11.81 -3.88 -8.60
N TYR A 200 -11.80 -2.97 -7.62
CA TYR A 200 -12.28 -3.20 -6.26
C TYR A 200 -13.69 -2.67 -6.01
N ILE A 201 -14.33 -2.06 -7.00
CA ILE A 201 -15.69 -1.53 -6.91
C ILE A 201 -16.58 -2.15 -7.98
N HIS A 202 -17.82 -2.41 -7.61
CA HIS A 202 -18.81 -3.09 -8.45
C HIS A 202 -20.20 -2.47 -8.29
N PRO A 203 -21.05 -2.52 -9.32
CA PRO A 203 -22.43 -2.09 -9.20
C PRO A 203 -23.19 -2.98 -8.21
N VAL A 204 -24.25 -2.42 -7.64
CA VAL A 204 -25.20 -3.16 -6.79
C VAL A 204 -25.73 -4.38 -7.54
N GLY A 205 -25.67 -5.55 -6.89
CA GLY A 205 -26.13 -6.84 -7.44
C GLY A 205 -25.00 -7.71 -8.00
N TRP A 206 -23.77 -7.21 -8.10
CA TRP A 206 -22.65 -7.96 -8.67
C TRP A 206 -22.33 -9.25 -7.90
N CYS A 207 -22.35 -9.24 -6.57
CA CYS A 207 -22.11 -10.43 -5.75
C CYS A 207 -23.15 -11.52 -6.02
N GLU A 208 -24.43 -11.14 -6.17
CA GLU A 208 -25.51 -12.06 -6.50
C GLU A 208 -25.28 -12.71 -7.88
N GLU A 209 -24.92 -11.92 -8.88
CA GLU A 209 -24.61 -12.41 -10.23
C GLU A 209 -23.40 -13.36 -10.27
N GLN A 210 -22.37 -13.10 -9.46
CA GLN A 210 -21.17 -13.93 -9.38
C GLN A 210 -21.31 -15.13 -8.43
N GLY A 211 -22.44 -15.26 -7.73
CA GLY A 211 -22.62 -16.29 -6.70
C GLY A 211 -21.63 -16.14 -5.52
N ARG A 212 -21.24 -14.90 -5.20
CA ARG A 212 -20.33 -14.57 -4.09
C ARG A 212 -21.11 -14.03 -2.89
N PRO A 213 -20.65 -14.29 -1.65
CA PRO A 213 -21.28 -13.71 -0.47
C PRO A 213 -21.02 -12.20 -0.40
N LEU A 214 -22.08 -11.44 -0.15
CA LEU A 214 -22.01 -10.00 0.15
C LEU A 214 -22.03 -9.80 1.67
N THR A 215 -21.13 -8.95 2.16
CA THR A 215 -21.08 -8.57 3.58
C THR A 215 -22.03 -7.39 3.81
N ALA A 216 -23.10 -7.62 4.56
CA ALA A 216 -24.06 -6.60 4.95
C ALA A 216 -23.42 -5.53 5.88
N PRO A 217 -24.04 -4.34 6.02
CA PRO A 217 -23.56 -3.30 6.93
C PRO A 217 -23.42 -3.79 8.38
N GLN A 218 -22.47 -3.23 9.13
CA GLN A 218 -22.27 -3.62 10.52
C GLN A 218 -23.54 -3.37 11.37
N GLY A 219 -24.00 -4.41 12.08
CA GLY A 219 -25.20 -4.32 12.91
C GLY A 219 -26.52 -4.43 12.16
N HIS A 220 -26.52 -4.82 10.87
CA HIS A 220 -27.75 -5.08 10.12
C HIS A 220 -28.64 -6.13 10.83
N PRO A 221 -29.98 -5.93 10.93
CA PRO A 221 -30.87 -6.83 11.69
C PRO A 221 -30.91 -8.28 11.19
N ASN A 222 -30.75 -8.47 9.87
CA ASN A 222 -30.68 -9.78 9.22
C ASN A 222 -29.55 -9.81 8.20
N PRO A 223 -28.29 -10.04 8.62
CA PRO A 223 -27.13 -9.99 7.71
C PRO A 223 -27.18 -11.08 6.62
N GLU A 224 -27.66 -12.27 6.95
CA GLU A 224 -27.71 -13.42 6.03
C GLU A 224 -28.80 -13.28 4.96
N GLY A 225 -29.86 -12.50 5.24
CA GLY A 225 -30.94 -12.22 4.30
C GLY A 225 -30.96 -10.76 3.85
N PHE A 226 -29.80 -10.12 3.71
CA PHE A 226 -29.69 -8.75 3.21
C PHE A 226 -30.23 -8.64 1.78
N VAL A 227 -31.08 -7.63 1.52
CA VAL A 227 -31.66 -7.36 0.20
C VAL A 227 -31.42 -5.90 -0.17
N TRP A 228 -30.75 -5.69 -1.30
CA TRP A 228 -30.39 -4.35 -1.79
C TRP A 228 -31.59 -3.43 -2.01
N GLU A 229 -32.68 -3.95 -2.59
CA GLU A 229 -33.88 -3.15 -2.87
C GLU A 229 -34.51 -2.57 -1.59
N GLU A 230 -34.55 -3.37 -0.52
CA GLU A 230 -35.03 -2.92 0.78
C GLU A 230 -34.09 -1.89 1.39
N TYR A 231 -32.79 -2.16 1.38
CA TYR A 231 -31.80 -1.26 1.96
C TYR A 231 -31.73 0.11 1.26
N LEU A 232 -31.83 0.14 -0.07
CA LEU A 232 -31.91 1.38 -0.85
C LEU A 232 -33.18 2.16 -0.53
N ARG A 233 -34.33 1.48 -0.37
CA ARG A 233 -35.59 2.10 0.04
C ARG A 233 -35.53 2.67 1.45
N GLU A 234 -34.88 1.97 2.38
CA GLU A 234 -34.73 2.41 3.78
C GLU A 234 -33.80 3.61 3.93
N THR A 235 -32.68 3.61 3.21
CA THR A 235 -31.69 4.70 3.26
C THR A 235 -32.09 5.90 2.40
N GLY A 236 -32.98 5.71 1.42
CA GLY A 236 -33.35 6.75 0.44
C GLY A 236 -32.23 7.08 -0.54
N CYS A 237 -31.17 6.26 -0.57
CA CYS A 237 -30.02 6.42 -1.45
C CYS A 237 -30.24 5.70 -2.78
N GLY A 238 -29.57 6.19 -3.83
CA GLY A 238 -29.54 5.51 -5.13
C GLY A 238 -28.34 4.56 -5.24
N ALA A 239 -28.49 3.49 -6.03
CA ALA A 239 -27.34 2.71 -6.46
C ALA A 239 -26.50 3.49 -7.49
N ALA A 240 -25.18 3.34 -7.45
CA ALA A 240 -24.31 3.85 -8.49
C ALA A 240 -24.69 3.17 -9.84
N PRO A 241 -24.86 3.94 -10.93
CA PRO A 241 -25.32 3.37 -12.19
C PRO A 241 -24.22 2.46 -12.78
N PRO A 242 -24.56 1.29 -13.36
CA PRO A 242 -23.56 0.39 -13.96
C PRO A 242 -22.68 1.06 -15.01
N SER A 243 -23.18 2.07 -15.72
CA SER A 243 -22.42 2.85 -16.71
C SER A 243 -21.32 3.73 -16.12
N ALA A 244 -21.32 3.97 -14.80
CA ALA A 244 -20.25 4.71 -14.12
C ALA A 244 -19.01 3.85 -13.88
N PHE A 245 -19.12 2.51 -13.93
CA PHE A 245 -18.01 1.60 -13.71
C PHE A 245 -17.26 1.33 -15.02
N THR A 246 -15.97 1.65 -15.06
CA THR A 246 -15.13 1.58 -16.25
C THR A 246 -13.93 0.65 -16.04
N LEU A 247 -14.19 -0.56 -15.52
CA LEU A 247 -13.18 -1.55 -15.15
C LEU A 247 -11.99 -1.57 -16.12
N ARG A 248 -10.80 -1.25 -15.61
CA ARG A 248 -9.58 -1.19 -16.40
C ARG A 248 -9.19 -2.57 -16.93
N ALA A 249 -8.48 -2.58 -18.05
CA ALA A 249 -7.88 -3.81 -18.57
C ALA A 249 -6.77 -4.34 -17.62
N PRO A 250 -6.49 -5.65 -17.64
CA PRO A 250 -5.32 -6.22 -16.96
C PRO A 250 -4.01 -5.53 -17.37
N HIS A 251 -3.04 -5.49 -16.47
CA HIS A 251 -1.80 -4.78 -16.69
C HIS A 251 -0.83 -5.52 -17.64
N GLY A 252 0.11 -4.80 -18.24
CA GLY A 252 1.11 -5.36 -19.17
C GLY A 252 2.37 -5.98 -18.55
N PHE A 253 2.54 -5.95 -17.22
CA PHE A 253 3.75 -6.47 -16.57
C PHE A 253 3.97 -7.96 -16.82
N GLN A 254 5.24 -8.35 -16.84
CA GLN A 254 5.67 -9.75 -16.94
C GLN A 254 6.62 -10.07 -15.78
N VAL A 255 6.62 -11.32 -15.33
CA VAL A 255 7.59 -11.81 -14.36
C VAL A 255 9.01 -11.58 -14.89
N ASN A 256 9.92 -11.17 -14.00
CA ASN A 256 11.29 -10.73 -14.28
C ASN A 256 11.46 -9.35 -14.92
N HIS A 257 10.38 -8.60 -15.16
CA HIS A 257 10.53 -7.16 -15.45
C HIS A 257 11.22 -6.46 -14.28
N ARG A 258 12.19 -5.59 -14.59
CA ARG A 258 12.93 -4.78 -13.61
C ARG A 258 12.29 -3.40 -13.50
N LEU A 259 12.16 -2.89 -12.28
CA LEU A 259 11.59 -1.58 -12.00
C LEU A 259 12.32 -0.93 -10.81
N GLU A 260 11.94 0.31 -10.50
CA GLU A 260 12.35 1.01 -9.29
C GLU A 260 11.13 1.09 -8.36
N ALA A 261 11.26 0.70 -7.10
CA ALA A 261 10.14 0.65 -6.15
C ALA A 261 10.50 1.28 -4.80
N VAL A 262 9.58 2.05 -4.24
CA VAL A 262 9.71 2.61 -2.88
C VAL A 262 9.74 1.47 -1.85
N ASP A 263 10.66 1.55 -0.89
CA ASP A 263 10.76 0.58 0.19
C ASP A 263 9.61 0.75 1.21
N ARG A 264 8.74 -0.25 1.32
CA ARG A 264 7.57 -0.25 2.24
C ARG A 264 7.94 -0.15 3.72
N ARG A 265 9.15 -0.57 4.12
CA ARG A 265 9.64 -0.52 5.51
C ARG A 265 10.44 0.75 5.79
N ASN A 266 10.97 1.39 4.77
CA ASN A 266 11.57 2.72 4.85
C ASN A 266 11.20 3.55 3.61
N PRO A 267 10.05 4.23 3.60
CA PRO A 267 9.54 4.93 2.41
C PRO A 267 10.43 6.06 1.89
N MET A 268 11.49 6.44 2.60
CA MET A 268 12.52 7.35 2.10
C MET A 268 13.37 6.73 0.99
N LEU A 269 13.49 5.39 0.95
CA LEU A 269 14.35 4.68 0.01
C LEU A 269 13.59 4.22 -1.23
N ILE A 270 14.24 4.25 -2.39
CA ILE A 270 13.81 3.58 -3.62
C ILE A 270 14.86 2.54 -3.97
N ARG A 271 14.45 1.33 -4.32
CA ARG A 271 15.33 0.20 -4.59
C ARG A 271 15.21 -0.29 -6.02
N VAL A 272 16.27 -0.92 -6.50
CA VAL A 272 16.20 -1.83 -7.65
C VAL A 272 15.29 -3.00 -7.27
N ALA A 273 14.28 -3.25 -8.09
CA ALA A 273 13.30 -4.30 -7.85
C ALA A 273 12.97 -5.09 -9.12
N THR A 274 12.41 -6.27 -8.91
CA THR A 274 11.99 -7.20 -9.96
C THR A 274 10.55 -7.66 -9.70
N VAL A 275 9.74 -7.77 -10.75
CA VAL A 275 8.42 -8.41 -10.68
C VAL A 275 8.61 -9.91 -10.46
N ALA A 276 8.26 -10.39 -9.26
CA ALA A 276 8.38 -11.78 -8.86
C ALA A 276 7.18 -12.63 -9.29
N ASP A 277 5.99 -12.03 -9.33
CA ASP A 277 4.73 -12.70 -9.66
C ASP A 277 3.67 -11.68 -10.14
N ILE A 278 2.61 -12.14 -10.79
CA ILE A 278 1.56 -11.30 -11.38
C ILE A 278 0.15 -11.88 -11.21
N GLU A 279 -0.82 -10.99 -11.10
CA GLU A 279 -2.26 -11.22 -11.25
C GLU A 279 -2.80 -10.22 -12.29
N ASP A 280 -4.11 -10.14 -12.52
CA ASP A 280 -4.67 -9.23 -13.54
C ASP A 280 -4.43 -7.74 -13.21
N HIS A 281 -4.51 -7.38 -11.92
CA HIS A 281 -4.44 -5.99 -11.46
C HIS A 281 -3.36 -5.74 -10.39
N ARG A 282 -2.67 -6.80 -9.95
CA ARG A 282 -1.65 -6.74 -8.90
C ARG A 282 -0.40 -7.44 -9.36
N LEU A 283 0.73 -7.00 -8.82
CA LEU A 283 2.02 -7.65 -9.02
C LEU A 283 2.74 -7.83 -7.69
N LYS A 284 3.62 -8.81 -7.63
CA LYS A 284 4.49 -9.06 -6.50
C LYS A 284 5.87 -8.45 -6.79
N VAL A 285 6.29 -7.51 -5.95
CA VAL A 285 7.59 -6.85 -6.05
C VAL A 285 8.60 -7.57 -5.17
N HIS A 286 9.77 -7.85 -5.73
CA HIS A 286 10.96 -8.33 -5.02
C HIS A 286 12.05 -7.25 -5.06
N TYR A 287 12.67 -6.94 -3.91
CA TYR A 287 13.85 -6.08 -3.88
C TYR A 287 15.11 -6.90 -4.17
N ASP A 288 15.82 -6.56 -5.24
CA ASP A 288 16.97 -7.33 -5.69
C ASP A 288 18.04 -7.48 -4.59
N GLY A 289 18.44 -8.72 -4.31
CA GLY A 289 19.46 -9.06 -3.31
C GLY A 289 18.99 -9.04 -1.86
N TRP A 290 17.70 -8.79 -1.61
CA TRP A 290 17.07 -8.93 -0.29
C TRP A 290 16.37 -10.30 -0.15
N SER A 291 16.01 -10.65 1.09
CA SER A 291 15.20 -11.84 1.36
C SER A 291 13.81 -11.73 0.72
N THR A 292 13.28 -12.83 0.20
CA THR A 292 11.89 -12.90 -0.32
C THR A 292 10.83 -12.66 0.76
N ALA A 293 11.22 -12.68 2.03
CA ALA A 293 10.35 -12.27 3.13
C ALA A 293 9.97 -10.77 3.10
N PHE A 294 10.67 -9.97 2.29
CA PHE A 294 10.33 -8.57 2.03
C PHE A 294 9.52 -8.36 0.76
N ASP A 295 9.25 -9.44 0.01
CA ASP A 295 8.42 -9.34 -1.19
C ASP A 295 6.99 -8.98 -0.79
N PHE A 296 6.33 -8.15 -1.58
CA PHE A 296 4.98 -7.70 -1.28
C PHE A 296 4.13 -7.64 -2.55
N TRP A 297 2.84 -7.92 -2.39
CA TRP A 297 1.83 -7.67 -3.40
C TRP A 297 1.37 -6.22 -3.34
N CYS A 298 1.20 -5.60 -4.49
CA CYS A 298 0.59 -4.28 -4.62
C CYS A 298 -0.15 -4.15 -5.96
N ASP A 299 -0.99 -3.13 -6.07
CA ASP A 299 -1.61 -2.81 -7.35
C ASP A 299 -0.56 -2.40 -8.38
N ALA A 300 -0.80 -2.78 -9.63
CA ALA A 300 0.14 -2.46 -10.71
C ALA A 300 0.18 -0.97 -11.06
N ASP A 301 -0.81 -0.18 -10.66
CA ASP A 301 -0.88 1.27 -10.81
C ASP A 301 -0.44 2.04 -9.56
N LEU A 302 0.09 1.36 -8.54
CA LEU A 302 0.62 1.99 -7.33
C LEU A 302 1.65 3.07 -7.70
N CYS A 303 1.44 4.30 -7.19
CA CYS A 303 2.25 5.49 -7.53
C CYS A 303 3.72 5.41 -7.07
N ASP A 304 4.04 4.43 -6.24
CA ASP A 304 5.38 4.14 -5.69
C ASP A 304 6.17 3.11 -6.52
N LEU A 305 5.62 2.67 -7.66
CA LEU A 305 6.31 1.87 -8.68
C LEU A 305 6.72 2.74 -9.85
N HIS A 306 7.96 2.60 -10.31
CA HIS A 306 8.55 3.49 -11.29
C HIS A 306 9.36 2.75 -12.37
N PRO A 307 9.46 3.29 -13.60
CA PRO A 307 10.30 2.71 -14.63
C PRO A 307 11.78 2.84 -14.27
N VAL A 308 12.61 1.96 -14.84
CA VAL A 308 14.07 2.05 -14.73
C VAL A 308 14.56 3.43 -15.22
N GLY A 309 15.42 4.07 -14.43
CA GLY A 309 15.96 5.40 -14.67
C GLY A 309 15.13 6.54 -14.07
N TRP A 310 14.04 6.24 -13.36
CA TRP A 310 13.21 7.28 -12.72
C TRP A 310 14.01 8.08 -11.69
N CYS A 311 14.68 7.41 -10.74
CA CYS A 311 15.53 8.02 -9.73
C CYS A 311 16.60 8.93 -10.35
N GLN A 312 17.29 8.44 -11.37
CA GLN A 312 18.32 9.22 -12.08
C GLN A 312 17.75 10.50 -12.70
N ARG A 313 16.56 10.42 -13.30
CA ARG A 313 15.93 11.54 -14.01
C ARG A 313 15.26 12.55 -13.06
N THR A 314 14.79 12.08 -11.90
CA THR A 314 14.13 12.93 -10.89
C THR A 314 15.10 13.47 -9.86
N GLY A 315 16.32 12.90 -9.76
CA GLY A 315 17.32 13.28 -8.78
C GLY A 315 17.11 12.60 -7.41
N HIS A 316 16.38 11.48 -7.37
CA HIS A 316 16.22 10.66 -6.17
C HIS A 316 17.36 9.62 -6.09
N PRO A 317 17.95 9.34 -4.91
CA PRO A 317 18.91 8.25 -4.75
C PRO A 317 18.26 6.88 -5.05
N LEU A 318 18.95 6.04 -5.81
CA LEU A 318 18.56 4.65 -6.03
C LEU A 318 19.44 3.74 -5.17
N GLU A 319 18.83 2.95 -4.32
CA GLU A 319 19.53 1.94 -3.51
C GLU A 319 19.86 0.72 -4.37
N PRO A 320 21.16 0.41 -4.57
CA PRO A 320 21.57 -0.75 -5.32
C PRO A 320 21.36 -2.03 -4.50
N PRO A 321 21.30 -3.21 -5.14
CA PRO A 321 21.25 -4.49 -4.43
C PRO A 321 22.37 -4.62 -3.38
N PRO A 322 22.11 -5.20 -2.20
CA PRO A 322 23.15 -5.44 -1.20
C PRO A 322 24.38 -6.12 -1.79
N GLY A 323 25.57 -5.60 -1.49
CA GLY A 323 26.85 -6.15 -1.96
C GLY A 323 27.29 -5.74 -3.38
N SER A 324 26.48 -4.98 -4.13
CA SER A 324 26.85 -4.54 -5.48
C SER A 324 27.62 -3.21 -5.56
N SER A 325 27.65 -2.42 -4.48
CA SER A 325 28.42 -1.18 -4.40
C SER A 325 29.81 -1.40 -3.78
N PRO A 326 30.92 -0.93 -4.38
CA PRO A 326 32.20 -0.88 -3.70
C PRO A 326 32.07 0.03 -2.48
N LEU A 327 32.51 -0.45 -1.31
CA LEU A 327 32.29 0.17 0.01
C LEU A 327 32.38 1.71 -0.01
N SER A 328 31.25 2.40 -0.03
CA SER A 328 31.18 3.82 0.28
C SER A 328 31.24 4.00 1.80
N SER A 329 32.43 4.38 2.27
CA SER A 329 32.78 4.93 3.58
C SER A 329 32.26 4.18 4.82
N LEU A 330 33.18 3.37 5.38
CA LEU A 330 33.27 3.04 6.80
C LEU A 330 33.27 4.31 7.66
N SER A 331 32.09 4.84 8.00
CA SER A 331 31.98 5.83 9.08
C SER A 331 30.69 5.60 9.85
N GLN A 332 30.88 5.15 11.10
CA GLN A 332 29.94 4.97 12.21
C GLN A 332 29.03 3.72 12.17
N GLY A 333 29.34 2.78 13.06
CA GLY A 333 28.39 1.81 13.65
C GLY A 333 27.43 1.15 12.67
N VAL A 334 27.95 0.27 11.81
CA VAL A 334 27.16 -0.47 10.81
C VAL A 334 26.09 -1.29 11.54
N CYS A 335 24.83 -1.12 11.13
CA CYS A 335 23.75 -1.98 11.59
C CYS A 335 24.12 -3.46 11.33
N PRO A 336 23.99 -4.36 12.31
CA PRO A 336 24.37 -5.76 12.14
C PRO A 336 23.45 -6.54 11.18
N THR A 337 22.30 -5.98 10.80
CA THR A 337 21.36 -6.60 9.87
C THR A 337 21.95 -6.64 8.46
N THR A 338 22.01 -7.83 7.87
CA THR A 338 22.54 -8.07 6.52
C THR A 338 21.88 -7.15 5.49
N GLY A 339 22.70 -6.49 4.67
CA GLY A 339 22.25 -5.57 3.61
C GLY A 339 21.78 -4.21 4.10
N CYS A 340 21.56 -4.02 5.41
CA CYS A 340 21.14 -2.74 5.96
C CYS A 340 22.33 -1.78 6.13
N ARG A 341 22.15 -0.53 5.69
CA ARG A 341 23.15 0.54 5.80
C ARG A 341 22.97 1.44 7.03
N GLY A 342 22.06 1.09 7.94
CA GLY A 342 21.75 1.91 9.12
C GLY A 342 20.85 3.12 8.82
N VAL A 343 20.16 3.13 7.67
CA VAL A 343 19.28 4.24 7.25
C VAL A 343 17.82 4.00 7.67
N GLY A 344 17.18 5.03 8.22
CA GLY A 344 15.83 4.98 8.80
C GLY A 344 15.76 4.27 10.15
N HIS A 345 14.56 4.04 10.67
CA HIS A 345 14.35 3.35 11.94
C HIS A 345 12.94 2.74 12.03
N ILE A 346 12.79 1.65 12.77
CA ILE A 346 11.50 0.99 13.03
C ILE A 346 10.47 1.87 13.79
N LYS A 347 10.85 3.08 14.24
CA LYS A 347 9.97 3.98 15.02
C LYS A 347 9.47 5.16 14.19
N GLY A 348 9.58 5.06 12.87
CA GLY A 348 9.15 6.09 11.93
C GLY A 348 10.21 7.14 11.63
N ALA A 349 9.79 8.17 10.87
CA ALA A 349 10.65 9.15 10.22
C ALA A 349 11.45 10.05 11.16
N LYS A 350 11.05 10.14 12.44
CA LYS A 350 11.77 10.88 13.49
C LYS A 350 13.26 10.52 13.60
N TYR A 351 13.62 9.28 13.27
CA TYR A 351 14.99 8.80 13.36
C TYR A 351 15.54 8.50 11.96
N THR A 352 16.51 9.30 11.54
CA THR A 352 17.14 9.20 10.21
C THR A 352 18.06 7.99 10.06
N GLY A 353 18.48 7.37 11.16
CA GLY A 353 19.32 6.18 11.14
C GLY A 353 19.32 5.37 12.43
N HIS A 354 20.00 4.23 12.38
CA HIS A 354 20.17 3.28 13.48
C HIS A 354 21.51 2.55 13.35
N HIS A 355 22.00 2.00 14.46
CA HIS A 355 23.25 1.23 14.51
C HIS A 355 23.06 -0.18 15.13
N SER A 356 21.82 -0.57 15.46
CA SER A 356 21.51 -1.86 16.08
C SER A 356 20.34 -2.56 15.40
N ALA A 357 20.29 -3.90 15.49
CA ALA A 357 19.17 -4.68 14.99
C ALA A 357 17.82 -4.27 15.62
N PHE A 358 17.83 -3.74 16.85
CA PHE A 358 16.61 -3.31 17.54
C PHE A 358 15.95 -2.11 16.84
N GLY A 359 16.75 -1.16 16.37
CA GLY A 359 16.26 0.00 15.61
C GLY A 359 16.06 -0.26 14.11
N CYS A 360 16.55 -1.39 13.61
CA CYS A 360 16.56 -1.69 12.18
C CYS A 360 15.18 -2.09 11.66
N PRO A 361 14.66 -1.45 10.60
CA PRO A 361 13.42 -1.87 9.95
C PRO A 361 13.47 -3.30 9.41
N TYR A 362 14.65 -3.79 9.03
CA TYR A 362 14.86 -5.05 8.32
C TYR A 362 15.35 -6.20 9.20
N SER A 363 15.48 -6.01 10.52
CA SER A 363 15.93 -7.10 11.39
C SER A 363 14.84 -8.15 11.57
N ASP A 364 15.24 -9.41 11.80
CA ASP A 364 14.30 -10.51 12.04
C ASP A 364 13.35 -10.24 13.21
N ILE A 365 13.82 -9.52 14.24
CA ILE A 365 13.04 -9.13 15.42
C ILE A 365 11.88 -8.20 15.05
N ASN A 366 12.05 -7.41 13.99
CA ASN A 366 11.08 -6.43 13.55
C ASN A 366 10.33 -6.86 12.29
N LEU A 367 10.77 -7.92 11.59
CA LEU A 367 10.14 -8.39 10.36
C LEU A 367 8.65 -8.69 10.54
N ARG A 368 8.29 -9.32 11.67
CA ARG A 368 6.90 -9.67 12.03
C ARG A 368 6.14 -8.58 12.76
N LYS A 369 6.77 -7.45 13.05
CA LYS A 369 6.08 -6.29 13.61
C LYS A 369 5.67 -5.44 12.44
N ASP A 370 4.37 -5.40 12.18
CA ASP A 370 3.84 -4.33 11.34
C ASP A 370 4.19 -2.99 11.99
N LEU A 371 4.60 -2.05 11.16
CA LEU A 371 4.89 -0.67 11.54
C LEU A 371 3.59 0.08 11.87
N VAL A 372 2.77 -0.50 12.76
CA VAL A 372 1.54 0.12 13.23
C VAL A 372 1.95 1.12 14.29
N LEU A 373 2.12 2.36 13.86
CA LEU A 373 2.09 3.48 14.78
C LEU A 373 0.69 3.51 15.42
N PRO A 374 0.59 3.80 16.72
CA PRO A 374 -0.70 4.08 17.33
C PRO A 374 -1.44 5.13 16.51
N ASP A 375 -2.76 5.03 16.43
CA ASP A 375 -3.53 6.08 15.79
C ASP A 375 -3.26 7.42 16.49
N ARG A 376 -2.94 8.44 15.70
CA ARG A 376 -2.68 9.80 16.17
C ARG A 376 -3.92 10.48 16.77
N LEU A 377 -5.11 10.00 16.42
CA LEU A 377 -6.40 10.53 16.86
C LEU A 377 -6.93 9.83 18.13
N GLU A 378 -6.45 8.62 18.42
CA GLU A 378 -6.71 7.95 19.69
C GLU A 378 -5.94 8.67 20.82
N GLY A 379 -6.68 9.31 21.74
CA GLY A 379 -6.11 10.06 22.87
C GLY A 379 -5.19 9.23 23.78
N GLU A 380 -4.26 9.91 24.46
CA GLU A 380 -3.22 9.39 25.38
C GLU A 380 -3.63 8.16 26.21
N ARG A 381 -3.50 6.97 25.63
CA ARG A 381 -3.27 5.73 26.37
C ARG A 381 -1.89 5.27 25.98
N SER A 382 -0.95 5.42 26.93
CA SER A 382 0.46 5.07 26.83
C SER A 382 0.77 4.10 25.69
N ALA A 383 1.43 4.60 24.64
CA ALA A 383 1.84 3.86 23.46
C ALA A 383 2.63 2.61 23.89
N THR A 384 1.92 1.51 24.00
CA THR A 384 2.50 0.18 24.19
C THR A 384 2.50 -0.43 22.80
N LEU A 385 3.67 -0.77 22.28
CA LEU A 385 3.81 -1.56 21.06
C LEU A 385 2.99 -2.85 21.23
N VAL A 386 1.79 -2.89 20.64
CA VAL A 386 0.98 -4.10 20.62
C VAL A 386 1.58 -4.99 19.54
N SER A 387 2.04 -6.18 19.95
CA SER A 387 2.40 -7.23 19.01
C SER A 387 1.10 -7.88 18.55
N VAL A 388 0.68 -7.60 17.31
CA VAL A 388 -0.38 -8.38 16.68
C VAL A 388 0.28 -9.65 16.16
N THR A 389 -0.05 -10.78 16.78
CA THR A 389 0.32 -12.09 16.26
C THR A 389 -0.78 -12.48 15.29
N MET A 390 -0.50 -12.48 13.98
CA MET A 390 -1.38 -13.15 13.04
C MET A 390 -1.12 -14.65 13.15
N ASP A 391 -2.04 -15.37 13.78
CA ASP A 391 -2.03 -16.83 13.82
C ASP A 391 -2.29 -17.36 12.41
N HIS A 392 -1.22 -17.81 11.74
CA HIS A 392 -1.37 -18.81 10.69
C HIS A 392 -1.55 -20.17 11.37
N HIS A 393 -2.66 -20.85 11.05
CA HIS A 393 -2.88 -22.24 11.44
C HIS A 393 -1.75 -23.14 10.93
N GLY A 394 -0.80 -23.41 11.82
CA GLY A 394 0.28 -24.37 11.67
C GLY A 394 0.40 -25.19 12.95
N ASN A 395 0.39 -26.50 12.80
CA ASN A 395 0.26 -27.51 13.85
C ASN A 395 1.50 -27.59 14.79
N GLN A 396 1.24 -27.73 16.11
CA GLN A 396 2.15 -28.20 17.20
C GLN A 396 3.29 -27.26 17.66
N SER A 397 3.74 -27.18 18.93
CA SER A 397 3.49 -27.90 20.20
C SER A 397 4.09 -27.08 21.37
N HIS A 398 3.54 -27.27 22.59
CA HIS A 398 3.85 -26.58 23.86
C HIS A 398 5.33 -26.49 24.28
N SER A 399 5.76 -25.34 24.82
CA SER A 399 6.65 -25.29 26.00
C SER A 399 6.54 -23.99 26.79
N HIS A 400 6.76 -24.09 28.11
CA HIS A 400 6.43 -23.13 29.18
C HIS A 400 7.29 -21.84 29.19
N SER A 401 6.66 -20.70 29.51
CA SER A 401 7.33 -19.41 29.76
C SER A 401 7.38 -19.08 31.26
N HIS A 402 8.57 -18.81 31.77
CA HIS A 402 8.82 -18.24 33.11
C HIS A 402 8.75 -16.70 33.03
N ARG A 403 7.85 -16.07 33.81
CA ARG A 403 7.83 -14.61 34.03
C ARG A 403 8.87 -14.23 35.09
N VAL A 404 9.77 -13.32 34.76
CA VAL A 404 10.56 -12.53 35.72
C VAL A 404 10.10 -11.08 35.60
N VAL A 405 9.61 -10.52 36.71
CA VAL A 405 9.19 -9.12 36.85
C VAL A 405 10.37 -8.35 37.43
N PHE A 406 10.81 -7.27 36.76
CA PHE A 406 11.71 -6.28 37.36
C PHE A 406 10.93 -5.02 37.70
N GLN A 407 11.04 -4.63 38.97
CA GLN A 407 10.45 -3.48 39.62
C GLN A 407 11.52 -2.38 39.66
N ASN A 408 11.22 -1.19 39.15
CA ASN A 408 12.11 -0.03 39.27
C ASN A 408 11.45 1.07 40.10
N ASP A 409 12.14 1.44 41.17
CA ASP A 409 11.80 2.44 42.16
C ASP A 409 11.96 3.88 41.64
N ILE A 410 11.12 4.78 42.17
CA ILE A 410 11.13 6.24 41.96
C ILE A 410 11.54 6.93 43.27
N PHE A 411 12.25 8.06 43.17
CA PHE A 411 12.45 9.04 44.26
C PHE A 411 12.26 10.49 43.75
N PRO A 412 12.02 11.50 44.62
CA PRO A 412 10.81 12.35 44.52
C PRO A 412 11.10 13.87 44.56
N SER A 413 10.05 14.70 44.37
CA SER A 413 10.08 16.12 44.78
C SER A 413 8.69 16.72 45.11
N THR A 414 8.51 16.97 46.41
CA THR A 414 7.96 18.19 47.09
C THR A 414 6.71 18.95 46.59
N GLY A 415 5.73 19.16 47.49
CA GLY A 415 4.90 20.39 47.52
C GLY A 415 3.43 20.26 47.97
N SER A 416 3.16 20.65 49.21
CA SER A 416 1.91 20.72 50.04
C SER A 416 0.71 21.55 49.50
N THR A 417 -0.57 21.07 49.48
CA THR A 417 -1.72 21.15 50.47
C THR A 417 -2.86 22.14 50.04
N PRO A 418 -4.12 22.10 50.57
CA PRO A 418 -5.05 20.96 50.80
C PRO A 418 -6.59 21.23 50.56
N ARG A 419 -7.41 20.15 50.59
CA ARG A 419 -8.79 20.00 51.21
C ARG A 419 -10.06 20.35 50.36
N PRO A 420 -11.31 19.81 50.61
CA PRO A 420 -11.80 18.70 51.46
C PRO A 420 -12.78 17.62 50.84
N SER A 421 -12.86 16.47 51.55
CA SER A 421 -14.03 15.63 51.96
C SER A 421 -15.00 14.94 50.97
N GLN A 422 -14.83 13.60 50.83
CA GLN A 422 -15.70 12.44 51.22
C GLN A 422 -17.25 12.44 51.04
N PRO A 423 -17.95 11.27 51.04
CA PRO A 423 -17.49 9.88 51.24
C PRO A 423 -17.99 8.82 50.22
N ALA A 424 -17.43 7.63 50.38
CA ALA A 424 -17.71 6.38 49.67
C ALA A 424 -18.92 5.60 50.22
N THR A 425 -19.46 4.69 49.40
CA THR A 425 -20.22 3.51 49.82
C THR A 425 -19.63 2.25 49.21
N ASN A 426 -19.37 1.29 50.11
CA ASN A 426 -18.95 -0.09 49.88
C ASN A 426 -20.06 -0.94 49.25
N LEU A 427 -19.69 -2.04 48.57
CA LEU A 427 -20.17 -3.44 48.76
C LEU A 427 -19.64 -4.28 47.57
N GLN A 428 -18.58 -5.06 47.75
CA GLN A 428 -18.49 -6.46 48.21
C GLN A 428 -18.75 -7.52 47.12
N VAL A 429 -17.75 -8.38 47.02
CA VAL A 429 -17.53 -9.57 46.19
C VAL A 429 -18.59 -10.65 46.43
N LYS A 430 -18.95 -11.37 45.36
CA LYS A 430 -19.35 -12.78 45.46
C LYS A 430 -18.81 -13.57 44.26
N GLN A 431 -17.88 -14.49 44.55
CA GLN A 431 -17.57 -15.66 43.73
C GLN A 431 -18.72 -16.67 43.84
N GLU A 432 -19.01 -17.37 42.76
CA GLU A 432 -19.66 -18.68 42.82
C GLU A 432 -19.23 -19.54 41.62
N GLU A 433 -19.23 -20.84 41.89
CA GLU A 433 -18.40 -21.92 41.35
C GLU A 433 -18.90 -22.54 40.05
N ALA A 434 -17.99 -23.32 39.45
CA ALA A 434 -18.23 -24.21 38.32
C ALA A 434 -18.94 -25.51 38.76
N GLU A 435 -19.76 -26.08 37.86
CA GLU A 435 -20.12 -27.50 37.89
C GLU A 435 -19.95 -28.16 36.51
N HIS A 436 -19.41 -29.38 36.56
CA HIS A 436 -19.14 -30.30 35.46
C HIS A 436 -20.18 -31.43 35.45
N HIS A 437 -20.29 -32.10 34.28
CA HIS A 437 -20.70 -33.51 34.00
C HIS A 437 -21.97 -33.66 33.11
N PRO A 438 -22.17 -34.80 32.41
CA PRO A 438 -21.24 -35.56 31.57
C PRO A 438 -21.87 -36.06 30.23
N LEU A 439 -21.06 -36.81 29.47
CA LEU A 439 -21.26 -37.46 28.17
C LEU A 439 -22.55 -38.26 27.94
N THR A 440 -23.03 -38.29 26.68
CA THR A 440 -23.61 -39.49 26.06
C THR A 440 -23.36 -39.50 24.53
N ALA A 441 -22.85 -40.61 24.03
CA ALA A 441 -22.62 -40.91 22.61
C ALA A 441 -23.83 -41.68 22.00
N LEU A 442 -24.08 -41.54 20.69
CA LEU A 442 -24.71 -42.58 19.83
C LEU A 442 -24.62 -42.24 18.33
N ILE A 443 -23.69 -42.93 17.64
CA ILE A 443 -23.81 -43.72 16.39
C ILE A 443 -24.38 -43.10 15.09
N SER A 444 -23.47 -43.01 14.10
CA SER A 444 -23.48 -43.48 12.69
C SER A 444 -24.51 -42.97 11.66
N GLY A 445 -23.96 -42.54 10.51
CA GLY A 445 -24.69 -42.25 9.27
C GLY A 445 -23.76 -41.88 8.12
N THR A 446 -23.14 -42.89 7.52
CA THR A 446 -22.24 -42.83 6.35
C THR A 446 -22.99 -42.41 5.08
N LEU A 447 -22.45 -41.48 4.30
CA LEU A 447 -22.78 -41.31 2.88
C LEU A 447 -21.53 -40.92 2.08
N GLN A 448 -21.10 -41.85 1.23
CA GLN A 448 -20.01 -41.72 0.26
C GLN A 448 -20.51 -41.07 -1.03
N VAL A 449 -19.73 -40.14 -1.60
CA VAL A 449 -19.70 -39.80 -3.04
C VAL A 449 -18.26 -39.36 -3.39
N PRO A 450 -17.69 -39.71 -4.57
CA PRO A 450 -16.26 -40.00 -4.71
C PRO A 450 -15.39 -38.82 -5.16
N VAL A 451 -14.12 -38.89 -4.74
CA VAL A 451 -12.99 -38.07 -5.20
C VAL A 451 -12.40 -38.72 -6.46
N VAL A 452 -12.31 -37.96 -7.55
CA VAL A 452 -11.56 -38.35 -8.76
C VAL A 452 -10.15 -37.77 -8.65
N GLY A 453 -9.18 -38.63 -8.40
CA GLY A 453 -7.77 -38.28 -8.33
C GLY A 453 -7.12 -38.27 -9.70
N TRP A 454 -6.34 -37.21 -9.98
CA TRP A 454 -5.27 -37.24 -10.97
C TRP A 454 -3.95 -37.11 -10.22
N GLY A 455 -3.26 -38.23 -10.07
CA GLY A 455 -1.90 -38.28 -9.55
C GLY A 455 -0.91 -38.20 -10.71
N LEU A 456 0.04 -37.28 -10.62
CA LEU A 456 1.31 -37.34 -11.35
C LEU A 456 2.40 -36.84 -10.40
N GLU A 457 3.22 -37.77 -9.92
CA GLU A 457 4.51 -37.50 -9.30
C GLU A 457 5.65 -37.77 -10.32
N PRO A 458 6.87 -37.27 -10.07
CA PRO A 458 7.78 -36.76 -11.10
C PRO A 458 8.83 -37.77 -11.55
N ALA A 459 9.33 -37.61 -12.78
CA ALA A 459 10.50 -38.32 -13.28
C ALA A 459 11.76 -37.46 -13.13
N ALA A 460 12.74 -37.97 -12.39
CA ALA A 460 14.08 -37.43 -12.26
C ALA A 460 15.02 -37.94 -13.36
N SER A 461 15.93 -37.04 -13.78
CA SER A 461 17.30 -37.25 -14.30
C SER A 461 17.58 -38.29 -15.41
N GLN A 462 18.20 -37.85 -16.51
CA GLN A 462 19.65 -38.00 -16.73
C GLN A 462 20.10 -37.54 -18.13
N ASN A 463 21.29 -36.94 -18.12
CA ASN A 463 22.22 -36.64 -19.22
C ASN A 463 22.17 -37.56 -20.44
N ARG A 464 22.27 -36.96 -21.63
CA ARG A 464 23.17 -37.43 -22.70
C ARG A 464 23.52 -36.28 -23.67
N SER A 465 24.80 -35.99 -23.73
CA SER A 465 25.49 -35.30 -24.82
C SER A 465 25.56 -36.20 -26.06
N PHE A 466 25.49 -35.61 -27.26
CA PHE A 466 26.51 -35.66 -28.32
C PHE A 466 25.95 -35.14 -29.67
N SER A 467 26.55 -34.02 -30.12
CA SER A 467 27.08 -33.72 -31.47
C SER A 467 26.25 -33.90 -32.76
N ASN A 468 26.23 -32.78 -33.51
CA ASN A 468 26.42 -32.62 -34.97
C ASN A 468 25.62 -33.50 -35.94
N PHE A 469 24.70 -32.89 -36.69
CA PHE A 469 24.50 -33.05 -38.15
C PHE A 469 23.64 -31.85 -38.61
N GLN A 470 24.23 -30.84 -39.25
CA GLN A 470 24.41 -30.65 -40.70
C GLN A 470 23.16 -30.05 -41.39
N LEU A 471 23.34 -28.81 -41.84
CA LEU A 471 22.45 -28.03 -42.69
C LEU A 471 22.14 -28.79 -43.99
N ALA A 472 20.86 -28.82 -44.37
CA ALA A 472 20.42 -29.05 -45.74
C ALA A 472 19.35 -28.00 -46.09
N GLU A 473 19.67 -27.19 -47.09
CA GLU A 473 18.77 -26.25 -47.74
C GLU A 473 17.60 -26.99 -48.40
N GLY A 474 16.39 -26.43 -48.26
CA GLY A 474 15.18 -26.92 -48.92
C GLY A 474 14.29 -25.73 -49.27
N GLN A 475 14.21 -25.45 -50.56
CA GLN A 475 13.64 -24.27 -51.19
C GLN A 475 12.15 -24.52 -51.61
N PHE A 476 11.36 -23.43 -51.61
CA PHE A 476 10.06 -23.20 -52.30
C PHE A 476 8.72 -23.62 -51.64
N PRO A 477 7.57 -22.98 -51.99
CA PRO A 477 7.37 -21.62 -52.51
C PRO A 477 6.23 -20.82 -51.83
N LEU A 478 6.31 -19.49 -51.96
CA LEU A 478 5.21 -18.54 -51.81
C LEU A 478 4.06 -18.84 -52.77
N LYS A 479 2.83 -18.91 -52.24
CA LYS A 479 1.60 -18.67 -53.00
C LYS A 479 0.84 -17.52 -52.34
N THR A 480 0.82 -16.41 -53.05
CA THR A 480 -0.08 -15.27 -52.89
C THR A 480 -1.46 -15.61 -53.46
N ASP A 481 -2.52 -15.25 -52.76
CA ASP A 481 -3.75 -14.72 -53.37
C ASP A 481 -4.59 -13.96 -52.32
N PRO A 482 -5.49 -13.05 -52.71
CA PRO A 482 -5.52 -11.71 -52.17
C PRO A 482 -6.87 -11.38 -51.50
N GLY A 483 -6.86 -10.32 -50.71
CA GLY A 483 -8.09 -9.61 -50.36
C GLY A 483 -8.57 -9.88 -48.95
N ILE A 484 -8.20 -8.97 -48.05
CA ILE A 484 -9.15 -8.28 -47.20
C ILE A 484 -8.67 -6.83 -47.07
N LYS A 485 -9.59 -5.92 -47.32
CA LYS A 485 -9.41 -4.47 -47.34
C LYS A 485 -9.08 -3.96 -45.94
N VAL A 486 -8.05 -3.13 -45.87
CA VAL A 486 -7.78 -2.23 -44.75
C VAL A 486 -8.91 -1.20 -44.67
N LEU A 487 -9.72 -1.26 -43.63
CA LEU A 487 -10.54 -0.13 -43.19
C LEU A 487 -9.73 0.61 -42.12
N ARG A 488 -9.23 1.79 -42.50
CA ARG A 488 -8.93 2.85 -41.55
C ARG A 488 -10.23 3.31 -40.92
N LEU A 489 -10.29 3.28 -39.60
CA LEU A 489 -10.82 4.34 -38.75
C LEU A 489 -10.09 4.27 -37.41
#